data_AF-A0A2I1XBF6-F1
#
_entry.id   AF-A0A2I1XBF6-F1
#
_cell.length_a   1.000
_cell.length_b   1.000
_cell.length_c   1.000
_cell.angle_alpha   90.00
_cell.angle_beta   90.00
_cell.angle_gamma   90.00
#
_symmetry.space_group_name_H-M   'P 1'
#
loop_
_entity.id
_entity.type
_entity.pdbx_description
1 polymer ?
#
loop_
_entity_poly.entity_id
_entity_poly.type
_entity_poly.pdbx_seq_one_letter_code
_entity_poly.pdbx_strand_id
1 'polypeptide(L)' 'MAKVIITIEDTENGLFEIGIEGLTSEKKPSPAILVGHAVTSMLRKRQKSIHENFVGQILDACQD' A
#
# COMPACT_ATOMS: atom_id res chain seq x y z
N MET A 1 0.69 1.06 -25.23
CA MET A 1 1.70 0.87 -24.17
C MET A 1 0.98 0.96 -22.83
N ALA A 2 1.13 -0.02 -21.94
CA ALA A 2 0.53 0.04 -20.60
C ALA A 2 1.54 0.61 -19.61
N LYS A 3 1.11 1.57 -18.79
CA LYS A 3 1.92 2.20 -17.73
C LYS A 3 1.11 2.14 -16.46
N VAL A 4 1.73 1.67 -15.38
CA VAL A 4 1.16 1.74 -14.02
C VAL A 4 2.03 2.71 -13.23
N ILE A 5 1.40 3.60 -12.49
CA ILE A 5 2.06 4.53 -11.58
C ILE A 5 1.56 4.18 -10.18
N ILE A 6 2.50 3.97 -9.26
CA ILE A 6 2.22 3.73 -7.84
C ILE A 6 2.78 4.95 -7.10
N THR A 7 1.91 5.63 -6.38
CA THR A 7 2.27 6.80 -5.56
C THR A 7 2.17 6.40 -4.11
N ILE A 8 3.20 6.74 -3.33
CA ILE A 8 3.21 6.57 -1.87
C ILE A 8 3.31 7.96 -1.28
N GLU A 9 2.28 8.37 -0.54
CA GLU A 9 2.19 9.69 0.07
C GLU A 9 2.17 9.52 1.58
N ASP A 10 3.07 10.20 2.28
CA ASP A 10 3.01 10.22 3.74
C ASP A 10 1.79 11.03 4.17
N THR A 11 1.00 10.52 5.12
CA THR A 11 -0.09 11.30 5.71
C THR A 11 0.33 11.76 7.09
N GLU A 12 -0.06 12.99 7.43
CA GLU A 12 0.16 13.56 8.76
C GLU A 12 -0.53 12.74 9.90
N ASN A 13 -1.35 11.74 9.54
CA ASN A 13 -2.08 10.86 10.45
C ASN A 13 -1.34 9.54 10.78
N GLY A 14 -0.06 9.42 10.44
CA GLY A 14 0.80 8.30 10.87
C GLY A 14 0.71 7.04 10.01
N LEU A 15 0.07 7.12 8.84
CA LEU A 15 0.05 6.07 7.82
C LEU A 15 0.34 6.69 6.45
N PHE A 16 0.90 5.94 5.51
CA PHE A 16 1.05 6.42 4.13
C PHE A 16 -0.12 5.97 3.24
N GLU A 17 -0.59 6.82 2.34
CA GLU A 17 -1.57 6.45 1.31
C GLU A 17 -0.89 5.85 0.08
N ILE A 18 -1.53 4.84 -0.51
CA ILE A 18 -1.05 4.17 -1.72
C ILE A 18 -2.04 4.46 -2.86
N GLY A 19 -1.67 5.39 -3.74
CA GLY A 19 -2.38 5.70 -4.98
C GLY A 19 -1.95 4.79 -6.12
N ILE A 20 -2.87 4.43 -7.02
CA ILE A 20 -2.55 3.67 -8.23
C ILE A 20 -3.27 4.25 -9.44
N GLU A 21 -2.52 4.51 -10.51
CA GLU A 21 -3.04 4.96 -11.78
C GLU A 21 -2.75 3.95 -12.90
N GLY A 22 -3.60 3.94 -13.93
CA GLY A 22 -3.41 3.10 -15.13
C GLY A 22 -3.95 1.67 -15.01
N LEU A 23 -4.76 1.37 -13.99
CA LEU A 23 -5.44 0.08 -13.79
C LEU A 23 -6.88 0.03 -14.34
N THR A 24 -7.27 0.96 -15.22
CA THR A 24 -8.66 1.03 -15.75
C THR A 24 -8.98 -0.17 -16.65
N SER A 25 -10.12 -0.80 -16.38
CA SER A 25 -10.40 -2.23 -16.63
C SER A 25 -11.02 -2.58 -17.99
N GLU A 26 -10.79 -1.80 -19.05
CA GLU A 26 -11.55 -2.01 -20.29
C GLU A 26 -10.95 -3.08 -21.23
N LYS A 27 -9.77 -3.62 -20.93
CA LYS A 27 -9.11 -4.68 -21.72
C LYS A 27 -8.48 -5.73 -20.80
N LYS A 28 -8.22 -6.93 -21.35
CA LYS A 28 -7.44 -7.98 -20.67
C LYS A 28 -6.22 -7.36 -19.99
N PRO A 29 -5.98 -7.63 -18.69
CA PRO A 29 -4.93 -6.97 -17.95
C PRO A 29 -3.58 -7.30 -18.57
N SER A 30 -2.83 -6.25 -18.94
CA SER A 30 -1.46 -6.40 -19.43
C SER A 30 -0.54 -6.88 -18.30
N PRO A 31 0.63 -7.47 -18.60
CA PRO A 31 1.61 -7.85 -17.58
C PRO A 31 1.96 -6.69 -16.62
N ALA A 32 2.05 -5.45 -17.12
CA ALA A 32 2.30 -4.27 -16.28
C ALA A 32 1.17 -4.01 -15.27
N ILE A 33 -0.09 -4.20 -15.68
CA ILE A 33 -1.28 -4.09 -14.81
C ILE A 33 -1.25 -5.17 -13.73
N LEU A 34 -0.92 -6.41 -14.09
CA LEU A 34 -0.80 -7.51 -13.13
C LEU A 34 0.30 -7.27 -12.09
N VAL A 35 1.48 -6.81 -12.53
CA VAL A 35 2.58 -6.42 -11.64
C VAL A 35 2.15 -5.27 -10.73
N GLY A 36 1.45 -4.26 -11.27
CA GLY A 36 0.89 -3.15 -10.50
C GLY A 36 -0.02 -3.62 -9.35
N HIS A 37 -0.95 -4.54 -9.62
CA HIS A 37 -1.82 -5.13 -8.60
C HIS A 37 -1.04 -5.92 -7.55
N ALA A 38 -0.05 -6.71 -7.97
CA ALA A 38 0.77 -7.51 -7.06
C ALA A 38 1.59 -6.63 -6.11
N VAL A 39 2.27 -5.62 -6.65
CA VAL A 39 3.08 -4.67 -5.85
C VAL A 39 2.19 -3.89 -4.88
N THR A 40 1.04 -3.39 -5.33
CA THR A 40 0.14 -2.64 -4.43
C THR A 40 -0.39 -3.52 -3.30
N SER A 41 -0.75 -4.78 -3.59
CA SER A 41 -1.19 -5.73 -2.57
C SER A 41 -0.08 -6.01 -1.54
N MET A 42 1.17 -6.11 -2.00
CA MET A 42 2.33 -6.27 -1.12
C MET A 42 2.52 -5.03 -0.22
N LEU A 43 2.44 -3.82 -0.78
CA LEU A 43 2.60 -2.57 -0.03
C LEU A 43 1.52 -2.40 1.04
N ARG A 44 0.25 -2.71 0.73
CA ARG A 44 -0.84 -2.70 1.72
C ARG A 44 -0.62 -3.68 2.86
N LYS A 45 -0.12 -4.88 2.58
CA LYS A 45 0.24 -5.86 3.63
C LYS A 45 1.35 -5.35 4.53
N ARG A 46 2.36 -4.69 3.96
CA ARG A 46 3.46 -4.08 4.71
C ARG A 46 2.96 -2.93 5.59
N GLN A 47 2.11 -2.06 5.07
CA GLN A 47 1.49 -0.98 5.84
C GLN A 47 0.74 -1.51 7.07
N LYS A 48 -0.09 -2.55 6.89
CA LYS A 48 -0.83 -3.18 8.00
C LYS A 48 0.12 -3.72 9.08
N SER A 49 1.18 -4.41 8.68
CA SER A 49 2.18 -4.94 9.62
C SER A 49 2.93 -3.84 10.38
N ILE A 50 3.28 -2.73 9.72
CA ILE A 50 3.90 -1.57 10.37
C ILE A 50 2.94 -0.98 11.40
N HIS A 51 1.66 -0.81 11.02
CA HIS A 51 0.64 -0.29 11.92
C HIS A 51 0.44 -1.18 13.15
N GLU A 52 0.32 -2.50 12.97
CA GLU A 52 0.18 -3.47 14.06
C GLU A 52 1.38 -3.43 15.02
N ASN A 53 2.60 -3.38 14.48
CA ASN A 53 3.81 -3.25 15.30
C ASN A 53 3.82 -1.95 16.10
N PHE A 54 3.42 -0.84 15.48
CA PHE A 54 3.39 0.46 16.13
C PHE A 54 2.36 0.50 17.27
N VAL A 55 1.15 -0.03 17.04
CA VAL A 55 0.12 -0.16 18.08
C VAL A 55 0.59 -1.07 19.21
N GLY A 56 1.26 -2.19 18.90
CA GLY A 56 1.84 -3.09 19.90
C GLY A 56 2.82 -2.37 20.82
N GLN A 57 3.73 -1.58 20.26
CA GLN A 57 4.70 -0.80 21.05
C GLN A 57 4.02 0.23 21.98
N ILE A 58 2.94 0.86 21.53
CA ILE A 58 2.17 1.80 22.38
C ILE A 58 1.51 1.07 23.55
N LEU A 59 0.91 -0.10 23.28
CA LEU A 59 0.24 -0.88 24.31
C LEU A 59 1.22 -1.41 25.35
N ASP A 60 2.38 -1.91 24.92
CA ASP A 60 3.45 -2.37 25.82
C ASP A 60 3.93 -1.22 26.72
N ALA A 61 4.14 -0.03 26.16
CA ALA A 61 4.56 1.16 26.91
C ALA A 61 3.51 1.69 27.91
N CYS A 62 2.24 1.31 27.76
CA CYS A 62 1.15 1.72 28.64
C CYS A 62 0.87 0.73 29.79
N GLN A 63 1.55 -0.44 29.81
CA GLN A 63 1.38 -1.46 30.85
C GLN A 63 2.42 -1.38 31.98
N ASP A 64 3.41 -0.50 31.85
CA ASP A 64 4.35 -0.08 32.92
C ASP A 64 3.85 1.16 33.67
#